data_AF-A0A847L1D0-F1
#
_entry.id   AF-A0A847L1D0-F1
#
_cell.length_a   1.000
_cell.length_b   1.000
_cell.length_c   1.000
_cell.angle_alpha   90.00
_cell.angle_beta   90.00
_cell.angle_gamma   90.00
#
_symmetry.space_group_name_H-M   'P 1'
#
loop_
_entity.id
_entity.type
_entity.pdbx_description
1 polymer ?
#
loop_
_entity_poly.entity_id
_entity_poly.type
_entity_poly.pdbx_seq_one_letter_code
_entity_poly.pdbx_strand_id
1 'polypeptide(L)'
;MREGKKIRERVGHQNSFDVPNGYFEHLPERIMSVLPDEDKAFATEKVSLWLKVRPWVYMAALFVGAALIIRVASGNHGANNKDASYAYEEVISDEYLDISLEKAQMGDYALYVYLTENGGN
;
A
#
# COMPACT_ATOMS: atom_id res chain seq x y z
N MET A 1 47.32 23.84 -18.95
CA MET A 1 47.33 25.25 -18.48
C MET A 1 47.03 26.32 -19.55
N ARG A 2 47.01 26.01 -20.86
CA ARG A 2 46.74 27.02 -21.92
C ARG A 2 45.26 27.37 -22.09
N GLU A 3 44.35 26.44 -21.83
CA GLU A 3 42.92 26.65 -22.11
C GLU A 3 42.27 27.63 -21.15
N GLY A 4 42.50 27.50 -19.84
CA GLY A 4 41.93 28.41 -18.82
C GLY A 4 42.29 29.89 -19.00
N LYS A 5 43.41 30.22 -19.67
CA LYS A 5 43.73 31.62 -20.02
C LYS A 5 42.84 32.17 -21.13
N LYS A 6 42.57 31.37 -22.18
CA LYS A 6 41.69 31.75 -23.30
C LYS A 6 40.24 31.99 -22.86
N ILE A 7 39.78 31.28 -21.81
CA ILE A 7 38.42 31.47 -21.28
C ILE A 7 38.33 32.78 -20.51
N ARG A 8 39.32 33.07 -19.63
CA ARG A 8 39.37 34.30 -18.84
C ARG A 8 39.52 35.56 -19.70
N GLU A 9 40.26 35.47 -20.80
CA GLU A 9 40.44 36.59 -21.74
C GLU A 9 39.15 36.88 -22.53
N ARG A 10 38.34 35.86 -22.86
CA ARG A 10 37.06 36.04 -23.57
C ARG A 10 35.90 36.45 -22.67
N VAL A 11 35.87 35.99 -21.42
CA VAL A 11 34.77 36.23 -20.48
C VAL A 11 35.00 37.50 -19.65
N GLY A 12 36.23 38.01 -19.62
CA GLY A 12 36.61 39.16 -18.79
C GLY A 12 36.68 38.79 -17.30
N HIS A 13 37.29 39.67 -16.50
CA HIS A 13 37.38 39.50 -15.03
C HIS A 13 36.10 39.90 -14.28
N GLN A 14 35.02 40.17 -15.01
CA GLN A 14 33.78 40.65 -14.43
C GLN A 14 32.98 39.46 -13.89
N ASN A 15 32.44 39.62 -12.68
CA ASN A 15 31.63 38.58 -12.05
C ASN A 15 30.28 38.46 -12.79
N SER A 16 30.08 37.40 -13.56
CA SER A 16 28.80 37.15 -14.25
C SER A 16 27.65 36.76 -13.31
N PHE A 17 27.96 36.52 -12.02
CA PHE A 17 26.97 36.23 -10.98
C PHE A 17 26.58 37.48 -10.17
N ASP A 18 27.02 38.67 -10.61
CA ASP A 18 26.62 39.90 -9.95
C ASP A 18 25.15 40.19 -10.24
N VAL A 19 24.36 40.25 -9.19
CA VAL A 19 22.90 40.43 -9.26
C VAL A 19 22.57 41.91 -9.16
N PRO A 20 21.63 42.43 -9.97
CA PRO A 20 21.14 43.79 -9.82
C PRO A 20 20.58 44.02 -8.41
N ASN A 21 20.72 45.25 -7.91
CA ASN A 21 20.10 45.67 -6.66
C ASN A 21 18.59 45.40 -6.73
N GLY A 22 18.08 44.69 -5.74
CA GLY A 22 16.65 44.34 -5.64
C GLY A 22 16.21 43.07 -6.37
N TYR A 23 17.11 42.32 -7.02
CA TYR A 23 16.76 41.08 -7.74
C TYR A 23 16.01 40.05 -6.87
N PHE A 24 16.32 39.99 -5.58
CA PHE A 24 15.71 39.05 -4.63
C PHE A 24 14.57 39.64 -3.79
N GLU A 25 14.20 40.91 -3.97
CA GLU A 25 13.18 41.58 -3.14
C GLU A 25 11.80 40.90 -3.26
N HIS A 26 11.43 40.46 -4.47
CA HIS A 26 10.15 39.81 -4.77
C HIS A 26 10.22 38.28 -4.86
N LEU A 27 11.37 37.67 -4.57
CA LEU A 27 11.51 36.21 -4.59
C LEU A 27 10.57 35.53 -3.58
N PRO A 28 10.47 35.99 -2.31
CA PRO A 28 9.59 35.37 -1.33
C PRO A 28 8.11 35.45 -1.73
N GLU A 29 7.69 36.60 -2.28
CA GLU A 29 6.32 36.80 -2.79
C GLU A 29 6.02 35.84 -3.94
N ARG A 30 6.97 35.67 -4.87
CA ARG A 30 6.84 34.71 -5.97
C ARG A 30 6.76 33.27 -5.47
N ILE A 31 7.59 32.89 -4.49
CA ILE A 31 7.53 31.55 -3.88
C ILE A 31 6.16 31.32 -3.26
N MET A 32 5.68 32.26 -2.44
CA MET A 32 4.35 32.19 -1.80
C MET A 32 3.20 32.18 -2.80
N SER A 33 3.32 32.88 -3.93
CA SER A 33 2.29 32.87 -4.99
C SER A 33 2.19 31.54 -5.75
N VAL A 34 3.25 30.74 -5.73
CA VAL A 34 3.32 29.44 -6.42
C VAL A 34 3.00 28.29 -5.46
N LEU A 35 3.14 28.51 -4.16
CA LEU A 35 2.69 27.56 -3.15
C LEU A 35 1.17 27.36 -3.29
N PRO A 36 0.71 26.10 -3.40
CA PRO A 36 -0.71 25.81 -3.30
C PRO A 36 -1.24 26.37 -1.98
N ASP A 37 -2.44 26.97 -1.99
CA ASP A 37 -3.12 27.33 -0.75
C ASP A 37 -3.04 26.12 0.21
N GLU A 38 -2.55 26.32 1.43
CA GLU A 38 -2.29 25.28 2.45
C GLU A 38 -3.52 24.36 2.67
N ASP A 39 -4.71 24.83 2.28
CA ASP A 39 -6.00 24.12 2.34
C ASP A 39 -6.24 23.12 1.19
N LYS A 40 -5.44 23.15 0.12
CA LYS A 40 -5.59 22.28 -1.07
C LYS A 40 -4.61 21.13 -1.12
N ALA A 41 -3.50 21.19 -0.37
CA ALA A 41 -2.51 20.11 -0.32
C ALA A 41 -3.04 18.85 0.37
N PHE A 42 -4.07 19.00 1.20
CA PHE A 42 -4.78 17.90 1.83
C PHE A 42 -6.27 18.20 1.83
N ALA A 43 -6.86 18.29 0.64
CA ALA A 43 -8.22 17.77 0.51
C ALA A 43 -8.12 16.27 0.84
N THR A 44 -8.08 15.94 2.14
CA THR A 44 -8.28 14.60 2.65
C THR A 44 -9.66 14.26 2.14
N GLU A 45 -9.68 13.61 0.98
CA GLU A 45 -10.85 13.02 0.38
C GLU A 45 -11.48 12.23 1.53
N LYS A 46 -12.58 12.78 2.07
CA LYS A 46 -13.18 12.27 3.30
C LYS A 46 -13.46 10.82 3.01
N VAL A 47 -12.66 9.92 3.58
CA VAL A 47 -12.79 8.48 3.35
C VAL A 47 -14.25 8.16 3.44
N SER A 48 -14.84 7.82 2.28
CA SER A 48 -16.28 7.75 2.14
C SER A 48 -16.79 6.78 3.19
N LEU A 49 -17.72 7.22 4.05
CA LEU A 49 -18.30 6.39 5.11
C LEU A 49 -18.84 5.06 4.55
N TRP A 50 -19.13 5.02 3.26
CA TRP A 50 -19.50 3.83 2.50
C TRP A 50 -18.45 2.71 2.55
N LEU A 51 -17.17 3.05 2.52
CA LEU A 51 -16.08 2.08 2.56
C LEU A 51 -16.09 1.28 3.86
N LYS A 52 -16.46 1.92 4.98
CA LYS A 52 -16.59 1.27 6.30
C LYS A 52 -17.85 0.41 6.40
N VAL A 53 -18.92 0.76 5.67
CA VAL A 53 -20.20 0.05 5.67
C VAL A 53 -20.22 -1.14 4.69
N ARG A 54 -19.44 -1.07 3.61
CA ARG A 54 -19.32 -2.12 2.58
C ARG A 54 -19.05 -3.53 3.14
N PRO A 55 -18.08 -3.76 4.05
CA PRO A 55 -17.86 -5.09 4.63
C PRO A 55 -19.03 -5.56 5.51
N TRP A 56 -19.70 -4.66 6.22
CA TRP A 56 -20.85 -5.00 7.06
C TRP A 56 -22.06 -5.44 6.23
N VAL A 57 -22.27 -4.82 5.07
CA VAL A 57 -23.33 -5.22 4.12
C VAL A 57 -23.10 -6.65 3.61
N TYR A 58 -21.86 -7.03 3.29
CA TYR A 58 -21.57 -8.41 2.89
C TYR A 58 -21.84 -9.43 4.00
N MET A 59 -21.45 -9.12 5.25
CA MET A 59 -21.75 -9.98 6.40
C MET A 59 -23.25 -10.12 6.64
N ALA A 60 -24.00 -9.01 6.52
CA ALA A 60 -25.44 -9.02 6.63
C ALA A 60 -26.10 -9.86 5.52
N ALA A 61 -25.62 -9.74 4.28
CA ALA A 61 -26.13 -10.54 3.16
C ALA A 61 -25.88 -12.04 3.34
N LEU A 62 -24.70 -12.43 3.84
CA LEU A 62 -24.40 -13.83 4.18
C LEU A 62 -25.33 -14.34 5.29
N PHE A 63 -25.54 -13.56 6.34
CA PHE A 63 -26.42 -13.93 7.45
C PHE A 63 -27.88 -14.09 6.99
N VAL A 64 -28.38 -13.16 6.18
CA VAL A 64 -29.73 -13.25 5.58
C VAL A 64 -29.84 -14.44 4.64
N GLY A 65 -28.83 -14.68 3.81
CA GLY A 65 -28.78 -15.84 2.91
C GLY A 65 -28.84 -17.17 3.67
N ALA A 66 -28.00 -17.33 4.70
CA ALA A 66 -28.01 -18.52 5.55
C ALA A 66 -29.33 -18.66 6.31
N ALA A 67 -29.87 -17.56 6.86
CA ALA A 67 -31.14 -17.57 7.57
C ALA A 67 -32.31 -17.96 6.65
N LEU A 68 -32.33 -17.53 5.39
CA LEU A 68 -33.34 -17.93 4.41
C LEU A 68 -33.24 -19.42 4.08
N ILE A 69 -32.03 -19.95 3.87
CA ILE A 69 -31.80 -21.38 3.63
C ILE A 69 -32.32 -22.20 4.81
N ILE A 70 -31.98 -21.81 6.05
CA ILE A 70 -32.46 -22.46 7.27
C ILE A 70 -33.98 -22.32 7.40
N ARG A 71 -34.54 -21.13 7.18
CA ARG A 71 -35.98 -20.85 7.32
C ARG A 71 -36.82 -21.67 6.32
N VAL A 72 -36.38 -21.78 5.07
CA VAL A 72 -37.06 -22.57 4.03
C VAL A 72 -36.92 -24.07 4.32
N ALA A 73 -35.73 -24.56 4.68
CA ALA A 73 -35.51 -25.97 4.99
C ALA A 73 -36.24 -26.40 6.28
N SER A 74 -36.25 -25.54 7.31
CA SER A 74 -36.89 -25.79 8.60
C SER A 74 -38.39 -25.54 8.61
N GLY A 75 -38.93 -24.75 7.66
CA GLY A 75 -40.38 -24.64 7.44
C GLY A 75 -41.04 -25.97 7.05
N ASN A 76 -40.25 -26.92 6.52
CA ASN A 76 -40.70 -28.28 6.19
C ASN A 76 -40.22 -29.35 7.18
N HIS A 77 -39.29 -29.02 8.09
CA HIS A 77 -38.71 -29.96 9.05
C HIS A 77 -38.84 -29.39 10.46
N GLY A 78 -39.86 -29.87 11.17
CA GLY A 78 -40.04 -29.60 12.58
C GLY A 78 -38.78 -29.91 13.38
N ALA A 79 -38.39 -28.92 14.21
CA ALA A 79 -37.43 -28.96 15.30
C ALA A 79 -36.56 -30.22 15.41
N ASN A 80 -35.36 -30.17 14.83
CA ASN A 80 -34.25 -31.00 15.29
C ASN A 80 -32.99 -30.13 15.37
N ASN A 81 -32.86 -29.44 16.50
CA ASN A 81 -31.61 -28.84 16.95
C ASN A 81 -30.60 -29.96 17.18
N LYS A 82 -29.66 -30.13 16.23
CA LYS A 82 -28.44 -30.92 16.44
C LYS A 82 -27.31 -30.26 15.64
N ASP A 83 -26.50 -29.50 16.37
CA ASP A 83 -25.06 -29.33 16.16
C ASP A 83 -24.62 -28.98 14.74
N ALA A 84 -24.90 -27.75 14.31
CA ALA A 84 -24.21 -27.15 13.16
C ALA A 84 -22.86 -26.59 13.62
N SER A 85 -21.86 -27.48 13.74
CA SER A 85 -20.45 -27.09 13.75
C SER A 85 -20.10 -26.59 12.34
N TYR A 86 -20.02 -25.27 12.17
CA TYR A 86 -19.59 -24.66 10.92
C TYR A 86 -18.06 -24.74 10.82
N ALA A 87 -17.55 -25.93 10.52
CA ALA A 87 -16.20 -26.08 10.00
C ALA A 87 -16.20 -25.58 8.55
N TYR A 88 -15.44 -24.53 8.27
CA TYR A 88 -15.04 -24.21 6.90
C TYR A 88 -14.10 -25.33 6.45
N GLU A 89 -14.63 -26.43 5.92
CA GLU A 89 -13.81 -27.33 5.11
C GLU A 89 -13.56 -26.64 3.76
N GLU A 90 -12.55 -25.78 3.73
CA GLU A 90 -11.76 -25.70 2.51
C GLU A 90 -11.14 -27.10 2.39
N VAL A 91 -11.69 -27.93 1.50
CA VAL A 91 -11.24 -29.30 1.25
C VAL A 91 -9.87 -29.20 0.58
N ILE A 92 -8.85 -28.90 1.37
CA ILE A 92 -7.45 -29.05 1.00
C ILE A 92 -7.17 -30.53 1.17
N SER A 93 -6.89 -31.22 0.06
CA SER A 93 -6.53 -32.64 0.08
C SER A 93 -5.37 -32.87 1.06
N ASP A 94 -5.40 -33.97 1.83
CA ASP A 94 -4.31 -34.36 2.74
C ASP A 94 -2.95 -34.40 2.01
N GLU A 95 -2.96 -34.78 0.72
CA GLU A 95 -1.79 -34.73 -0.16
C GLU A 95 -1.23 -33.31 -0.35
N TYR A 96 -2.10 -32.32 -0.46
CA TYR A 96 -1.71 -30.91 -0.60
C TYR A 96 -1.22 -30.32 0.73
N LEU A 97 -1.80 -30.76 1.85
CA LEU A 97 -1.30 -30.42 3.18
C LEU A 97 0.11 -30.95 3.40
N ASP A 98 0.38 -32.21 3.05
CA ASP A 98 1.70 -32.82 3.19
C ASP A 98 2.76 -32.10 2.33
N ILE A 99 2.44 -31.81 1.06
CA ILE A 99 3.31 -31.02 0.16
C ILE A 99 3.58 -29.62 0.72
N SER A 100 2.55 -28.96 1.25
CA SER A 100 2.71 -27.62 1.82
C SER A 100 3.53 -27.62 3.12
N LEU A 101 3.40 -28.67 3.92
CA LEU A 101 4.11 -28.87 5.18
C LEU A 101 5.58 -29.23 4.93
N GLU A 102 5.87 -30.11 3.97
CA GLU A 102 7.23 -30.44 3.53
C GLU A 102 7.93 -29.20 2.96
N LYS A 103 7.23 -28.39 2.16
CA LYS A 103 7.77 -27.14 1.61
C LYS A 103 8.03 -26.08 2.69
N ALA A 104 7.21 -26.06 3.74
CA ALA A 104 7.42 -25.19 4.90
C ALA A 104 8.58 -25.66 5.78
N GLN A 105 8.92 -26.96 5.74
CA GLN A 105 10.05 -27.55 6.45
C GLN A 105 11.40 -27.23 5.77
N MET A 106 11.54 -26.03 5.19
CA MET A 106 12.84 -25.49 4.81
C MET A 106 13.67 -25.36 6.09
N GLY A 107 14.47 -26.38 6.38
CA GLY A 107 15.19 -26.48 7.64
C GLY A 107 16.06 -25.24 7.86
N ASP A 108 16.24 -24.84 9.12
CA ASP A 108 16.96 -23.61 9.49
C ASP A 108 18.32 -23.47 8.77
N TYR A 109 18.99 -24.58 8.47
CA TYR A 109 20.22 -24.62 7.67
C TYR A 109 20.04 -24.12 6.22
N ALA A 110 18.95 -24.49 5.55
CA ALA A 110 18.63 -24.01 4.20
C ALA A 110 18.39 -22.50 4.19
N LEU A 111 17.82 -21.95 5.27
CA LEU A 111 17.67 -20.51 5.45
C LEU A 111 19.03 -19.82 5.65
N TYR A 112 19.95 -20.40 6.42
CA TYR A 112 21.34 -19.90 6.54
C TYR A 112 22.09 -19.89 5.21
N VAL A 113 21.98 -20.96 4.41
CA VAL A 113 22.62 -21.05 3.09
C VAL A 113 22.04 -19.99 2.15
N TYR A 114 20.71 -19.85 2.08
CA TYR A 114 20.05 -18.85 1.24
C TYR A 114 20.45 -17.41 1.61
N LEU A 115 20.51 -17.10 2.90
CA LEU A 115 20.96 -15.78 3.37
C LEU A 115 22.45 -15.54 3.11
N THR A 116 23.28 -16.58 3.16
CA THR A 116 24.71 -16.44 2.86
C THR A 116 24.94 -16.27 1.35
N GLU A 117 24.14 -16.95 0.53
CA GLU A 117 24.23 -16.91 -0.94
C GLU A 117 23.67 -15.60 -1.50
N ASN A 118 22.59 -15.06 -0.93
CA ASN A 118 21.92 -13.84 -1.43
C ASN A 118 22.20 -12.57 -0.60
N GLY A 119 22.75 -12.70 0.61
CA GLY A 119 23.11 -11.57 1.50
C GLY A 119 24.55 -11.08 1.33
N GLY A 120 25.29 -11.63 0.36
CA GLY A 120 26.69 -11.29 0.08
C GLY A 120 26.90 -10.18 -0.97
N ASN A 121 26.09 -9.12 -0.95
CA ASN A 121 26.36 -7.86 -1.67
C ASN A 121 26.39 -6.68 -0.69
#